data_AF-A0A356B330-F1
#
_entry.id   AF-A0A356B330-F1
#
_cell.length_a   1.000
_cell.length_b   1.000
_cell.length_c   1.000
_cell.angle_alpha   90.00
_cell.angle_beta   90.00
_cell.angle_gamma   90.00
#
_symmetry.space_group_name_H-M   'P 1'
#
loop_
_entity.id
_entity.type
_entity.pdbx_description
1 polymer ?
#
loop_
_entity_poly.entity_id
_entity_poly.type
_entity_poly.pdbx_seq_one_letter_code
_entity_poly.pdbx_strand_id
1 'polypeptide(L)'
;LIQKNAPKTIYTHNLADKHDTHVGVSLKVIKAIRQLPKEQRPEKLYGCEVWRNLDWMLDEDKTMFDVSGHPNMASALVEIFDSQVCGGKRYDLATVGRRRANATYAASHGTDEAESLIFAMDLTPLIQDDQLDVLTYVQGYINRFVNDVASKIKKMS
;
A
#
# COMPACT_ATOMS: atom_id res chain seq x y z
N LEU A 1 17.77 -13.28 2.71
CA LEU A 1 16.75 -13.35 1.64
C LEU A 1 16.93 -12.24 0.61
N ILE A 2 16.92 -10.96 1.00
CA ILE A 2 17.06 -9.83 0.06
C ILE A 2 18.40 -9.91 -0.69
N GLN A 3 19.53 -9.97 0.01
CA GLN A 3 20.86 -10.09 -0.62
C GLN A 3 20.98 -11.29 -1.56
N LYS A 4 20.42 -12.45 -1.18
CA LYS A 4 20.51 -13.69 -1.96
C LYS A 4 19.73 -13.63 -3.28
N ASN A 5 18.58 -12.94 -3.28
CA ASN A 5 17.70 -12.91 -4.45
C ASN A 5 17.82 -11.61 -5.27
N ALA A 6 18.51 -10.60 -4.74
CA ALA A 6 18.71 -9.29 -5.38
C ALA A 6 17.44 -8.74 -6.06
N PRO A 7 16.29 -8.66 -5.35
CA PRO A 7 15.05 -8.22 -5.97
C PRO A 7 15.16 -6.75 -6.38
N LYS A 8 14.62 -6.39 -7.55
CA LYS A 8 14.49 -5.00 -7.97
C LYS A 8 13.39 -4.27 -7.20
N THR A 9 12.28 -4.96 -6.92
CA THR A 9 11.12 -4.40 -6.24
C THR A 9 10.74 -5.29 -5.07
N ILE A 10 10.42 -4.68 -3.93
CA ILE A 10 9.86 -5.37 -2.77
C ILE A 10 8.49 -4.79 -2.44
N TYR A 11 7.51 -5.67 -2.23
CA TYR A 11 6.19 -5.33 -1.71
C TYR A 11 6.10 -5.81 -0.25
N THR A 12 5.64 -4.94 0.64
CA THR A 12 5.43 -5.20 2.07
C THR A 12 4.12 -4.54 2.51
N HIS A 13 3.78 -4.56 3.79
CA HIS A 13 2.62 -3.84 4.32
C HIS A 13 2.86 -2.33 4.40
N ASN A 14 1.80 -1.54 4.33
CA ASN A 14 1.85 -0.11 4.64
C ASN A 14 2.18 0.14 6.13
N LEU A 15 2.84 1.27 6.45
CA LEU A 15 3.26 1.61 7.83
C LEU A 15 2.13 2.19 8.69
N ALA A 16 0.98 2.50 8.10
CA ALA A 16 -0.20 3.00 8.79
C ALA A 16 -1.27 1.91 8.99
N ASP A 17 -0.91 0.63 8.83
CA ASP A 17 -1.86 -0.48 8.83
C ASP A 17 -2.54 -0.64 10.20
N LYS A 18 -3.74 -1.22 10.24
CA LYS A 18 -4.48 -1.43 11.50
C LYS A 18 -3.88 -2.55 12.35
N HIS A 19 -3.09 -3.45 11.75
CA HIS A 19 -2.56 -4.61 12.44
C HIS A 19 -1.09 -4.38 12.82
N ASP A 20 -0.77 -4.39 14.12
CA ASP A 20 0.58 -4.06 14.63
C ASP A 20 1.68 -4.95 14.02
N THR A 21 1.37 -6.22 13.75
CA THR A 21 2.36 -7.12 13.12
C THR A 21 2.69 -6.71 11.70
N HIS A 22 1.76 -6.10 10.95
CA HIS A 22 2.02 -5.60 9.60
C HIS A 22 3.01 -4.44 9.64
N VAL A 23 2.78 -3.48 10.54
CA VAL A 23 3.72 -2.37 10.79
C VAL A 23 5.08 -2.92 11.23
N GLY A 24 5.07 -3.88 12.17
CA GLY A 24 6.27 -4.53 12.67
C GLY A 24 7.07 -5.32 11.63
N VAL A 25 6.42 -5.88 10.60
CA VAL A 25 7.08 -6.51 9.45
C VAL A 25 7.73 -5.46 8.57
N SER A 26 7.00 -4.40 8.19
CA SER A 26 7.53 -3.36 7.30
C SER A 26 8.72 -2.62 7.90
N LEU A 27 8.70 -2.34 9.20
CA LEU A 27 9.85 -1.78 9.91
C LEU A 27 11.09 -2.70 9.83
N LYS A 28 10.90 -4.01 9.98
CA LYS A 28 12.00 -4.99 9.87
C LYS A 28 12.51 -5.11 8.44
N VAL A 29 11.63 -5.04 7.44
CA VAL A 29 12.01 -5.03 6.02
C VAL A 29 12.86 -3.80 5.71
N ILE A 30 12.43 -2.60 6.10
CA ILE A 30 13.20 -1.36 5.92
C ILE A 30 14.56 -1.49 6.59
N LYS A 31 14.60 -1.93 7.86
CA LYS A 31 15.86 -2.13 8.60
C LYS A 31 16.80 -3.11 7.89
N ALA A 32 16.26 -4.24 7.41
CA ALA A 32 17.05 -5.24 6.69
C ALA A 32 17.61 -4.70 5.37
N ILE A 33 16.83 -3.91 4.63
CA ILE A 33 17.30 -3.25 3.40
C ILE A 33 18.39 -2.23 3.72
N ARG A 34 18.22 -1.41 4.77
CA ARG A 34 19.21 -0.41 5.19
C ARG A 34 20.55 -1.02 5.63
N GLN A 35 20.58 -2.29 6.02
CA GLN A 35 21.82 -3.02 6.33
C GLN A 35 22.63 -3.42 5.09
N LEU A 36 22.03 -3.37 3.89
CA LEU A 36 22.74 -3.68 2.66
C LEU A 36 23.52 -2.45 2.15
N PRO A 37 24.65 -2.66 1.46
CA PRO A 37 25.29 -1.62 0.66
C PRO A 37 24.28 -0.99 -0.30
N LYS A 38 24.37 0.33 -0.54
CA LYS A 38 23.36 1.11 -1.29
C LYS A 38 23.12 0.51 -2.69
N GLU A 39 24.18 0.05 -3.34
CA GLU A 39 24.19 -0.59 -4.65
C GLU A 39 23.53 -1.98 -4.70
N GLN A 40 23.29 -2.60 -3.54
CA GLN A 40 22.61 -3.90 -3.41
C GLN A 40 21.16 -3.77 -2.92
N ARG A 41 20.67 -2.54 -2.70
CA ARG A 41 19.30 -2.30 -2.28
C ARG A 41 18.34 -2.42 -3.46
N PRO A 42 17.08 -2.84 -3.24
CA PRO A 42 16.07 -2.83 -4.28
C PRO A 42 15.85 -1.39 -4.80
N GLU A 43 15.52 -1.29 -6.08
CA GLU A 43 15.17 -0.04 -6.75
C GLU A 43 13.88 0.56 -6.18
N LYS A 44 12.93 -0.30 -5.74
CA LYS A 44 11.61 0.09 -5.22
C LYS A 44 11.21 -0.68 -3.97
N LEU A 45 10.57 0.02 -3.03
CA LEU A 45 9.87 -0.57 -1.89
C LEU A 45 8.45 0.01 -1.80
N TYR A 46 7.45 -0.86 -1.83
CA TYR A 46 6.04 -0.47 -1.76
C TYR A 46 5.36 -1.03 -0.51
N GLY A 47 4.71 -0.16 0.25
CA GLY A 47 3.86 -0.53 1.39
C GLY A 47 2.41 -0.68 0.96
N CYS A 48 1.99 -1.89 0.62
CA CYS A 48 0.65 -2.19 0.13
C CYS A 48 -0.41 -2.14 1.23
N GLU A 49 -1.62 -1.78 0.84
CA GLU A 49 -2.81 -1.86 1.70
C GLU A 49 -3.21 -3.31 2.02
N VAL A 50 -3.64 -3.57 3.26
CA VAL A 50 -4.22 -4.87 3.67
C VAL A 50 -5.36 -4.69 4.68
N TRP A 51 -5.10 -4.36 5.96
CA TRP A 51 -6.19 -4.11 6.91
C TRP A 51 -6.62 -2.66 6.92
N ARG A 52 -5.70 -1.73 6.64
CA ARG A 52 -6.05 -0.34 6.35
C ARG A 52 -5.96 -0.10 4.85
N ASN A 53 -7.05 0.39 4.26
CA ASN A 53 -7.06 1.00 2.92
C ASN A 53 -6.29 2.33 2.98
N LEU A 54 -5.64 2.71 1.89
CA LEU A 54 -4.89 3.96 1.73
C LEU A 54 -5.71 5.11 1.14
N ASP A 55 -7.03 5.01 1.03
CA ASP A 55 -7.90 6.09 0.51
C ASP A 55 -7.79 7.42 1.28
N TRP A 56 -7.30 7.41 2.52
CA TRP A 56 -6.98 8.62 3.28
C TRP A 56 -5.75 9.38 2.76
N MET A 57 -4.90 8.73 1.94
CA MET A 57 -3.79 9.40 1.27
C MET A 57 -4.31 10.16 0.05
N LEU A 58 -3.70 11.31 -0.23
CA LEU A 58 -4.01 12.08 -1.42
C LEU A 58 -3.69 11.28 -2.69
N ASP A 59 -4.41 11.56 -3.78
CA ASP A 59 -4.28 10.80 -5.04
C ASP A 59 -2.86 10.87 -5.61
N GLU A 60 -2.23 12.05 -5.54
CA GLU A 60 -0.85 12.26 -5.97
C GLU A 60 0.21 11.51 -5.15
N ASP A 61 -0.15 11.10 -3.93
CA ASP A 61 0.74 10.38 -3.00
C ASP A 61 0.61 8.85 -3.14
N LYS A 62 -0.43 8.36 -3.83
CA LYS A 62 -0.73 6.94 -3.97
C LYS A 62 0.02 6.35 -5.16
N THR A 63 0.73 5.25 -4.93
CA THR A 63 1.09 4.34 -6.02
C THR A 63 -0.09 3.42 -6.29
N MET A 64 -0.56 3.37 -7.53
CA MET A 64 -1.70 2.54 -7.94
C MET A 64 -1.21 1.41 -8.85
N PHE A 65 -1.62 0.17 -8.55
CA PHE A 65 -1.33 -0.99 -9.37
C PHE A 65 -2.61 -1.50 -10.03
N ASP A 66 -2.62 -1.49 -11.36
CA ASP A 66 -3.65 -2.18 -12.13
C ASP A 66 -3.46 -3.70 -12.02
N VAL A 67 -4.46 -4.35 -11.43
CA VAL A 67 -4.51 -5.80 -11.25
C VAL A 67 -5.71 -6.42 -11.96
N SER A 68 -6.25 -5.74 -12.98
CA SER A 68 -7.44 -6.15 -13.73
C SER A 68 -7.18 -7.35 -14.63
N GLY A 69 -5.93 -7.62 -15.04
CA GLY A 69 -5.62 -8.60 -16.09
C GLY A 69 -5.99 -10.06 -15.80
N HIS A 70 -6.08 -10.48 -14.53
CA HIS A 70 -6.33 -11.89 -14.16
C HIS A 70 -7.28 -12.03 -12.94
N PRO A 71 -8.56 -11.65 -13.07
CA PRO A 71 -9.50 -11.61 -11.95
C PRO A 71 -9.81 -12.99 -11.37
N ASN A 72 -9.79 -14.04 -12.20
CA ASN A 72 -9.94 -15.43 -11.80
C ASN A 72 -8.78 -15.90 -10.90
N MET A 73 -7.54 -15.59 -11.27
CA MET A 73 -6.37 -15.92 -10.45
C MET A 73 -6.36 -15.13 -9.14
N ALA A 74 -6.71 -13.84 -9.21
CA ALA A 74 -6.78 -12.97 -8.05
C ALA A 74 -7.80 -13.48 -7.01
N SER A 75 -8.94 -14.01 -7.46
CA SER A 75 -9.97 -14.57 -6.57
C SER A 75 -9.50 -15.91 -5.96
N ALA A 76 -9.02 -16.84 -6.80
CA ALA A 76 -8.54 -18.14 -6.34
C ALA A 76 -7.42 -18.04 -5.30
N LEU A 77 -6.50 -17.08 -5.44
CA LEU A 77 -5.41 -16.85 -4.48
C LEU A 77 -5.88 -16.35 -3.12
N VAL A 78 -7.02 -15.67 -3.03
CA VAL A 78 -7.56 -15.22 -1.73
C VAL A 78 -8.43 -16.32 -1.12
N GLU A 79 -9.18 -17.04 -1.94
CA GLU A 79 -10.10 -18.10 -1.53
C GLU A 79 -9.38 -19.35 -1.00
N ILE A 80 -8.13 -19.60 -1.42
CA ILE A 80 -7.36 -20.78 -0.97
C ILE A 80 -7.16 -20.83 0.55
N PHE A 81 -7.26 -19.70 1.26
CA PHE A 81 -7.12 -19.62 2.71
C PHE A 81 -8.44 -19.93 3.42
N ASP A 82 -8.91 -21.17 3.29
CA ASP A 82 -10.22 -21.65 3.76
C ASP A 82 -10.52 -21.30 5.24
N SER A 83 -9.51 -21.44 6.11
CA SER A 83 -9.64 -21.08 7.53
C SER A 83 -9.93 -19.60 7.79
N GLN A 84 -9.56 -18.73 6.85
CA GLN A 84 -9.85 -17.30 6.91
C GLN A 84 -11.24 -16.98 6.34
N VAL A 85 -11.79 -17.81 5.45
CA VAL A 85 -13.05 -17.55 4.73
C VAL A 85 -14.25 -18.23 5.41
N CYS A 86 -14.10 -19.49 5.84
CA CYS A 86 -15.19 -20.28 6.41
C CYS A 86 -15.63 -19.84 7.81
N GLY A 87 -14.78 -19.13 8.55
CA GLY A 87 -15.06 -18.64 9.90
C GLY A 87 -16.02 -17.43 9.98
N GLY A 88 -16.70 -17.10 8.88
CA GLY A 88 -17.71 -16.03 8.81
C GLY A 88 -17.18 -14.66 8.33
N LYS A 89 -15.87 -14.49 8.21
CA LYS A 89 -15.27 -13.29 7.59
C LYS A 89 -14.95 -13.59 6.13
N ARG A 90 -15.79 -13.11 5.20
CA ARG A 90 -15.61 -13.25 3.74
C ARG A 90 -14.50 -12.35 3.20
N TYR A 91 -13.26 -12.62 3.60
CA TYR A 91 -12.08 -11.86 3.16
C TYR A 91 -11.85 -11.95 1.66
N ASP A 92 -12.26 -13.04 1.02
CA ASP A 92 -12.37 -13.20 -0.42
C ASP A 92 -13.17 -12.07 -1.06
N LEU A 93 -14.43 -11.92 -0.65
CA LEU A 93 -15.33 -10.89 -1.18
C LEU A 93 -14.86 -9.49 -0.80
N ALA A 94 -14.41 -9.29 0.43
CA ALA A 94 -13.94 -8.00 0.90
C ALA A 94 -12.69 -7.52 0.16
N THR A 95 -11.75 -8.43 -0.13
CA THR A 95 -10.51 -8.10 -0.84
C THR A 95 -10.78 -7.73 -2.29
N VAL A 96 -11.57 -8.53 -3.01
CA VAL A 96 -11.95 -8.24 -4.40
C VAL A 96 -12.81 -6.97 -4.47
N GLY A 97 -13.77 -6.84 -3.54
CA GLY A 97 -14.63 -5.66 -3.44
C GLY A 97 -13.84 -4.36 -3.21
N ARG A 98 -12.81 -4.39 -2.34
CA ARG A 98 -11.94 -3.24 -2.14
C ARG A 98 -11.22 -2.84 -3.42
N ARG A 99 -10.65 -3.80 -4.16
CA ARG A 99 -9.90 -3.47 -5.38
C ARG A 99 -10.76 -2.83 -6.46
N ARG A 100 -12.00 -3.30 -6.60
CA ARG A 100 -12.99 -2.69 -7.49
C ARG A 100 -13.39 -1.29 -7.02
N ALA A 101 -13.66 -1.13 -5.72
CA ALA A 101 -13.97 0.18 -5.16
C ALA A 101 -12.82 1.18 -5.39
N ASN A 102 -11.58 0.76 -5.17
CA ASN A 102 -10.40 1.57 -5.45
C ASN A 102 -10.34 2.00 -6.92
N ALA A 103 -10.61 1.08 -7.85
CA ALA A 103 -10.65 1.40 -9.28
C ALA A 103 -11.70 2.48 -9.60
N THR A 104 -12.94 2.27 -9.15
CA THR A 104 -14.05 3.20 -9.39
C THR A 104 -13.84 4.58 -8.77
N TYR A 105 -13.19 4.67 -7.60
CA TYR A 105 -13.01 5.94 -6.89
C TYR A 105 -11.68 6.64 -7.19
N ALA A 106 -10.73 5.99 -7.86
CA ALA A 106 -9.40 6.55 -8.13
C ALA A 106 -9.42 7.72 -9.14
N ALA A 107 -10.41 7.79 -10.04
CA ALA A 107 -10.54 8.87 -11.01
C ALA A 107 -11.92 9.52 -10.90
N SER A 108 -11.97 10.74 -10.36
CA SER A 108 -13.24 11.49 -10.29
C SER A 108 -13.73 12.00 -11.64
N HIS A 109 -12.86 12.09 -12.66
CA HIS A 109 -13.14 12.74 -13.96
C HIS A 109 -12.43 12.07 -15.17
N GLY A 110 -12.37 10.74 -15.21
CA GLY A 110 -11.83 9.96 -16.34
C GLY A 110 -12.62 8.69 -16.59
N THR A 111 -12.58 8.15 -17.81
CA THR A 111 -13.10 6.80 -18.09
C THR A 111 -12.16 5.76 -17.49
N ASP A 112 -12.71 4.82 -16.71
CA ASP A 112 -11.97 3.77 -16.00
C ASP A 112 -11.05 2.98 -16.96
N GLU A 113 -9.73 3.23 -16.90
CA GLU A 113 -8.75 2.39 -17.61
C GLU A 113 -8.45 1.08 -16.87
N ALA A 114 -8.77 1.00 -15.57
CA ALA A 114 -8.58 -0.19 -14.74
C ALA A 114 -9.90 -0.59 -14.06
N GLU A 115 -10.20 -1.89 -14.02
CA GLU A 115 -11.38 -2.47 -13.34
C GLU A 115 -11.09 -2.87 -11.88
N SER A 116 -9.81 -2.92 -11.51
CA SER A 116 -9.35 -3.38 -10.21
C SER A 116 -7.99 -2.77 -9.85
N LEU A 117 -7.92 -2.00 -8.76
CA LEU A 117 -6.70 -1.34 -8.29
C LEU A 117 -6.27 -1.78 -6.89
N ILE A 118 -4.97 -1.92 -6.68
CA ILE A 118 -4.37 -2.00 -5.35
C ILE A 118 -3.55 -0.73 -5.10
N PHE A 119 -3.74 -0.11 -3.94
CA PHE A 119 -2.95 1.04 -3.53
C PHE A 119 -1.73 0.64 -2.71
N ALA A 120 -0.66 1.43 -2.84
CA ALA A 120 0.51 1.35 -2.00
C ALA A 120 1.08 2.74 -1.69
N MET A 121 1.75 2.81 -0.54
CA MET A 121 2.65 3.91 -0.20
C MET A 121 3.99 3.64 -0.87
N ASP A 122 4.57 4.63 -1.54
CA ASP A 122 5.98 4.53 -1.95
C ASP A 122 6.84 4.66 -0.69
N LEU A 123 7.59 3.61 -0.35
CA LEU A 123 8.53 3.58 0.78
C LEU A 123 9.98 3.64 0.32
N THR A 124 10.22 3.79 -0.99
CA THR A 124 11.55 3.85 -1.59
C THR A 124 12.45 4.91 -0.95
N PRO A 125 11.97 6.12 -0.60
CA PRO A 125 12.82 7.11 0.07
C PRO A 125 13.42 6.60 1.39
N LEU A 126 12.67 5.80 2.15
CA LEU A 126 13.13 5.23 3.42
C LEU A 126 14.28 4.23 3.24
N ILE A 127 14.45 3.63 2.06
CA ILE A 127 15.58 2.73 1.81
C ILE A 127 16.70 3.40 1.02
N GLN A 128 16.51 4.62 0.51
CA GLN A 128 17.53 5.40 -0.17
C GLN A 128 18.26 6.34 0.79
N ASP A 129 17.55 6.93 1.75
CA ASP A 129 18.13 7.75 2.80
C ASP A 129 17.98 7.06 4.18
N ASP A 130 19.11 6.83 4.83
CA ASP A 130 19.15 6.16 6.14
C ASP A 130 18.84 7.13 7.29
N GLN A 131 18.91 8.44 7.04
CA GLN A 131 18.62 9.50 8.01
C GLN A 131 17.12 9.82 8.07
N LEU A 132 16.32 9.43 7.08
CA LEU A 132 14.87 9.60 7.14
C LEU A 132 14.28 8.76 8.27
N ASP A 133 13.68 9.44 9.24
CA ASP A 133 12.89 8.80 10.28
C ASP A 133 11.56 8.28 9.71
N VAL A 134 11.23 7.05 10.06
CA VAL A 134 10.07 6.35 9.51
C VAL A 134 8.76 6.97 10.01
N LEU A 135 8.71 7.38 11.28
CA LEU A 135 7.52 7.98 11.87
C LEU A 135 7.23 9.34 11.22
N THR A 136 8.25 10.19 11.12
CA THR A 136 8.17 11.51 10.50
C THR A 136 7.72 11.40 9.03
N TYR A 137 8.22 10.40 8.31
CA TYR A 137 7.82 10.14 6.93
C TYR A 137 6.32 9.86 6.80
N VAL A 138 5.79 8.96 7.63
CA VAL A 138 4.35 8.62 7.64
C VAL A 138 3.49 9.79 8.12
N GLN A 139 3.94 10.53 9.14
CA GLN A 139 3.28 11.74 9.61
C GLN A 139 3.15 12.81 8.51
N GLY A 140 4.10 12.87 7.58
CA GLY A 140 4.02 13.74 6.41
C GLY A 140 2.74 13.52 5.60
N TYR A 141 2.37 12.27 5.30
CA TYR A 141 1.13 11.95 4.58
C TYR A 141 -0.11 12.32 5.40
N ILE A 142 -0.10 12.03 6.71
CA ILE A 142 -1.22 12.35 7.60
C ILE A 142 -1.45 13.87 7.65
N ASN A 143 -0.39 14.65 7.79
CA ASN A 143 -0.48 16.10 7.84
C ASN A 143 -0.97 16.69 6.52
N ARG A 144 -0.57 16.10 5.38
CA ARG A 144 -1.12 16.49 4.06
C ARG A 144 -2.62 16.25 3.98
N PHE A 145 -3.09 15.09 4.42
CA PHE A 145 -4.52 14.79 4.49
C PHE A 145 -5.29 15.77 5.40
N VAL A 146 -4.76 16.07 6.59
CA VAL A 146 -5.34 17.06 7.52
C VAL A 146 -5.48 18.42 6.83
N ASN A 147 -4.44 18.88 6.14
CA ASN A 147 -4.43 20.15 5.46
C ASN A 147 -5.39 20.20 4.27
N ASP A 148 -5.48 19.13 3.47
CA ASP A 148 -6.41 19.01 2.35
C ASP A 148 -7.87 19.10 2.82
N VAL A 149 -8.25 18.31 3.84
CA VAL A 149 -9.58 18.34 4.45
C VAL A 149 -9.93 19.74 4.96
N ALA A 150 -9.02 20.35 5.75
CA ALA A 150 -9.24 21.68 6.30
C ALA A 150 -9.40 22.75 5.19
N SER A 151 -8.60 22.66 4.13
CA SER A 151 -8.64 23.59 3.00
C SER A 151 -9.94 23.46 2.21
N LYS A 152 -10.40 22.23 1.95
CA LYS A 152 -11.69 22.00 1.26
C LYS A 152 -12.87 22.52 2.07
N ILE A 153 -12.92 22.28 3.39
CA ILE A 153 -14.00 22.79 4.25
C ILE A 153 -14.04 24.31 4.22
N LYS A 154 -12.89 24.98 4.43
CA LYS A 154 -12.79 26.46 4.38
C LYS A 154 -13.18 27.05 3.03
N LYS A 155 -12.91 26.34 1.94
CA LYS A 155 -13.29 26.78 0.58
C LYS A 155 -14.80 26.71 0.34
N MET A 156 -15.51 25.81 1.04
CA MET A 156 -16.94 25.56 0.85
C MET A 156 -17.82 26.25 1.91
N SER A 157 -17.22 26.76 2.98
CA SER A 157 -17.87 27.56 4.03
C SER A 157 -17.83 29.05 3.70
#